data_AF-A0A1Q4XDD7-F1
#
_entry.id   AF-A0A1Q4XDD7-F1
#
_cell.length_a   1.000
_cell.length_b   1.000
_cell.length_c   1.000
_cell.angle_alpha   90.00
_cell.angle_beta   90.00
_cell.angle_gamma   90.00
#
_symmetry.space_group_name_H-M   'P 1'
#
loop_
_entity.id
_entity.type
_entity.pdbx_description
1 polymer ?
#
loop_
_entity_poly.entity_id
_entity_poly.type
_entity_poly.pdbx_seq_one_letter_code
_entity_poly.pdbx_strand_id
1 'polypeptide(L)'
;MSVRFKHVFASAVAFMALIAIVTVAPAASASAAPFKSILNPTSSHSATDVTTTAWPITPPAAFPRDTPCYREEVGEYVYETGRGELMYEFHFGANVCIFSDRVFVYEPESVVVYPNGQPDPRLASVTYSARDVIRPLDANDVYTFSDLTVIFCPDLPQPSACQQYRHLLGLQFTRGWVYPYSQFARLS
;
A
#
# COMPACT_ATOMS: atom_id res chain seq x y z
N MET A 1 -58.28 -50.83 -21.79
CA MET A 1 -57.17 -51.80 -22.01
C MET A 1 -55.90 -51.13 -21.45
N SER A 2 -55.36 -51.61 -20.31
CA SER A 2 -54.31 -52.65 -20.24
C SER A 2 -53.03 -52.14 -20.95
N VAL A 3 -51.84 -51.98 -20.35
CA VAL A 3 -51.10 -52.80 -19.36
C VAL A 3 -49.95 -51.95 -18.77
N ARG A 4 -49.65 -52.14 -17.47
CA ARG A 4 -48.36 -51.79 -16.82
C ARG A 4 -47.26 -52.78 -17.22
N PHE A 5 -46.03 -52.34 -17.48
CA PHE A 5 -44.79 -53.13 -17.34
C PHE A 5 -43.58 -52.18 -17.50
N LYS A 6 -42.43 -52.28 -16.83
CA LYS A 6 -41.88 -53.22 -15.84
C LYS A 6 -40.66 -52.51 -15.22
N HIS A 7 -40.45 -52.67 -13.92
CA HIS A 7 -39.21 -52.29 -13.26
C HIS A 7 -38.02 -53.09 -13.80
N VAL A 8 -36.85 -52.45 -13.87
CA VAL A 8 -35.57 -53.17 -13.67
C VAL A 8 -34.87 -52.50 -12.49
N PHE A 9 -34.74 -53.31 -11.44
CA PHE A 9 -33.88 -53.11 -10.30
C PHE A 9 -32.43 -53.28 -10.71
N ALA A 10 -31.55 -52.43 -10.19
CA ALA A 10 -30.21 -52.83 -9.79
C ALA A 10 -29.95 -52.25 -8.40
N SER A 11 -30.22 -53.05 -7.39
CA SER A 11 -29.70 -52.86 -6.04
C SER A 11 -28.20 -53.15 -6.06
N ALA A 12 -27.41 -52.23 -5.49
CA ALA A 12 -26.21 -52.60 -4.77
C ALA A 12 -26.22 -51.82 -3.46
N VAL A 13 -26.39 -52.58 -2.38
CA VAL A 13 -26.40 -52.13 -0.99
C VAL A 13 -24.98 -52.25 -0.43
N ALA A 14 -24.65 -51.27 0.42
CA ALA A 14 -23.65 -51.28 1.50
C ALA A 14 -22.16 -51.26 1.12
N PHE A 15 -21.42 -50.26 1.63
CA PHE A 15 -20.88 -50.35 3.00
C PHE A 15 -20.50 -48.97 3.54
N MET A 16 -20.76 -48.79 4.84
CA MET A 16 -20.27 -47.68 5.66
C MET A 16 -18.75 -47.58 5.62
N ALA A 17 -18.24 -46.36 5.50
CA ALA A 17 -16.99 -45.96 6.14
C ALA A 17 -17.17 -44.54 6.69
N LEU A 18 -17.47 -44.49 7.98
CA LEU A 18 -17.35 -43.30 8.82
C LEU A 18 -15.85 -43.00 8.92
N ILE A 19 -15.37 -41.96 8.23
CA ILE A 19 -14.07 -41.37 8.54
C ILE A 19 -14.33 -39.97 9.04
N ALA A 20 -14.34 -39.85 10.36
CA ALA A 20 -14.07 -38.59 11.03
C ALA A 20 -12.66 -38.15 10.63
N ILE A 21 -12.55 -37.11 9.81
CA ILE A 21 -11.29 -36.37 9.67
C ILE A 21 -11.52 -35.01 10.33
N VAL A 22 -10.83 -34.91 11.46
CA VAL A 22 -10.44 -33.71 12.20
C VAL A 22 -10.49 -32.44 11.36
N THR A 23 -11.22 -31.48 11.91
CA THR A 23 -11.15 -30.05 11.61
C THR A 23 -9.71 -29.56 11.46
N VAL A 24 -9.36 -29.08 10.27
CA VAL A 24 -8.38 -28.03 10.13
C VAL A 24 -8.96 -27.05 9.13
N ALA A 25 -9.35 -25.88 9.63
CA ALA A 25 -9.59 -24.71 8.80
C ALA A 25 -8.42 -24.57 7.82
N PRO A 26 -8.63 -24.11 6.59
CA PRO A 26 -7.52 -23.54 5.86
C PRO A 26 -7.12 -22.30 6.65
N ALA A 27 -6.08 -22.46 7.48
CA ALA A 27 -5.28 -21.36 7.95
C ALA A 27 -4.98 -20.50 6.74
N ALA A 28 -5.35 -19.23 6.84
CA ALA A 28 -4.94 -18.21 5.90
C ALA A 28 -3.44 -18.42 5.65
N SER A 29 -3.12 -18.95 4.48
CA SER A 29 -1.75 -19.09 4.05
C SER A 29 -1.30 -17.69 3.69
N ALA A 30 -0.83 -16.96 4.71
CA ALA A 30 0.11 -15.89 4.55
C ALA A 30 1.39 -16.50 3.95
N SER A 31 1.35 -16.68 2.64
CA SER A 31 2.48 -17.01 1.78
C SER A 31 2.48 -15.99 0.65
N ALA A 32 2.64 -14.71 1.02
CA ALA A 32 3.29 -13.79 0.11
C ALA A 32 4.79 -13.95 0.38
N ALA A 33 5.49 -14.55 -0.57
CA ALA A 33 6.94 -14.55 -0.63
C ALA A 33 7.46 -13.10 -0.43
N PRO A 34 8.72 -12.90 0.00
CA PRO A 34 9.37 -11.60 -0.09
C PRO A 34 9.67 -11.33 -1.56
N PHE A 35 8.64 -11.11 -2.37
CA PHE A 35 8.79 -10.58 -3.70
C PHE A 35 8.97 -9.07 -3.52
N LYS A 36 10.21 -8.60 -3.60
CA LYS A 36 10.49 -7.24 -4.04
C LYS A 36 9.82 -7.10 -5.41
N SER A 37 8.56 -6.70 -5.43
CA SER A 37 7.89 -6.32 -6.66
C SER A 37 8.41 -4.93 -7.01
N ILE A 38 9.55 -4.90 -7.71
CA ILE A 38 9.99 -3.70 -8.42
C ILE A 38 9.02 -3.58 -9.60
N LEU A 39 7.89 -2.91 -9.37
CA LEU A 39 7.09 -2.40 -10.48
C LEU A 39 8.00 -1.43 -11.21
N ASN A 40 8.36 -1.80 -12.44
CA ASN A 40 9.27 -1.06 -13.30
C ASN A 40 8.41 -0.28 -14.29
N PRO A 41 7.98 0.97 -14.01
CA PRO A 41 7.42 1.80 -15.06
C PRO A 41 8.59 2.36 -15.86
N THR A 42 8.76 1.86 -17.08
CA THR A 42 9.54 2.52 -18.12
C THR A 42 8.97 3.93 -18.34
N SER A 43 9.54 4.91 -17.64
CA SER A 43 9.52 6.33 -17.97
C SER A 43 10.85 6.93 -17.51
N SER A 44 11.39 7.86 -18.29
CA SER A 44 12.75 8.37 -18.11
C SER A 44 12.99 8.98 -16.72
N HIS A 45 13.93 8.40 -15.97
CA HIS A 45 14.51 8.81 -14.68
C HIS A 45 13.62 8.68 -13.43
N SER A 46 13.54 7.50 -12.81
CA SER A 46 13.12 7.41 -11.39
C SER A 46 14.33 7.64 -10.50
N ALA A 47 14.52 8.88 -10.05
CA ALA A 47 15.50 9.27 -9.03
C ALA A 47 14.98 8.95 -7.62
N THR A 48 14.25 7.84 -7.46
CA THR A 48 13.59 7.50 -6.21
C THR A 48 13.58 5.99 -5.94
N ASP A 49 13.69 5.62 -4.67
CA ASP A 49 13.56 4.24 -4.19
C ASP A 49 12.46 4.17 -3.14
N VAL A 50 11.44 3.33 -3.39
CA VAL A 50 10.29 3.16 -2.49
C VAL A 50 10.48 1.93 -1.62
N THR A 51 10.33 2.10 -0.32
CA THR A 51 10.32 1.03 0.68
C THR A 51 8.95 0.94 1.34
N THR A 52 8.56 -0.26 1.76
CA THR A 52 7.33 -0.48 2.50
C THR A 52 7.56 -1.51 3.58
N THR A 53 6.99 -1.27 4.76
CA THR A 53 7.05 -2.16 5.91
C THR A 53 5.70 -2.21 6.60
N ALA A 54 5.30 -3.42 6.96
CA ALA A 54 4.04 -3.71 7.63
C ALA A 54 4.32 -4.53 8.88
N TRP A 55 3.69 -4.21 10.01
CA TRP A 55 3.71 -5.08 11.18
C TRP A 55 2.38 -5.12 11.91
N PRO A 56 2.01 -6.27 12.52
CA PRO A 56 0.77 -6.38 13.28
C PRO A 56 0.75 -5.43 14.48
N ILE A 57 -0.43 -4.86 14.76
CA ILE A 57 -0.68 -4.06 15.96
C ILE A 57 -1.90 -4.60 16.70
N THR A 58 -1.98 -4.29 18.00
CA THR A 58 -3.18 -4.59 18.79
C THR A 58 -4.35 -3.76 18.27
N PRO A 59 -5.51 -4.37 18.00
CA PRO A 59 -6.68 -3.62 17.57
C PRO A 59 -7.11 -2.58 18.61
N PRO A 60 -7.52 -1.37 18.19
CA PRO A 60 -8.14 -0.40 19.08
C PRO A 60 -9.39 -0.98 19.74
N ALA A 61 -9.78 -0.42 20.90
CA ALA A 61 -10.95 -0.88 21.64
C ALA A 61 -12.27 -0.82 20.85
N ALA A 62 -12.32 -0.05 19.76
CA ALA A 62 -13.47 0.03 18.86
C ALA A 62 -13.67 -1.22 17.98
N PHE A 63 -12.66 -2.10 17.88
CA PHE A 63 -12.68 -3.31 17.07
C PHE A 63 -12.67 -4.58 17.95
N PRO A 64 -13.26 -5.70 17.49
CA PRO A 64 -13.07 -7.00 18.15
C PRO A 64 -11.59 -7.35 18.29
N ARG A 65 -11.23 -8.05 19.37
CA ARG A 65 -9.82 -8.35 19.72
C ARG A 65 -9.05 -9.10 18.63
N ASP A 66 -9.74 -9.91 17.84
CA ASP A 66 -9.13 -10.72 16.78
C ASP A 66 -9.19 -10.05 15.40
N THR A 67 -9.54 -8.75 15.34
CA THR A 67 -9.53 -8.00 14.09
C THR A 67 -8.09 -7.87 13.60
N PRO A 68 -7.77 -8.26 12.35
CA PRO A 68 -6.43 -8.07 11.81
C PRO A 68 -6.17 -6.57 11.63
N CYS A 69 -5.21 -6.04 12.41
CA CYS A 69 -4.75 -4.67 12.32
C CYS A 69 -3.23 -4.62 12.16
N TYR A 70 -2.76 -3.65 11.37
CA TYR A 70 -1.36 -3.46 11.02
C TYR A 70 -1.00 -1.98 11.10
N ARG A 71 0.26 -1.72 11.43
CA ARG A 71 0.92 -0.47 11.10
C ARG A 71 1.60 -0.67 9.75
N GLU A 72 1.24 0.19 8.82
CA GLU A 72 1.79 0.22 7.46
C GLU A 72 2.58 1.51 7.28
N GLU A 73 3.81 1.38 6.79
CA GLU A 73 4.71 2.49 6.54
C GLU A 73 5.31 2.38 5.14
N VAL A 74 5.44 3.53 4.49
CA VAL A 74 6.03 3.70 3.18
C VAL A 74 7.04 4.83 3.26
N GLY A 75 8.27 4.53 2.85
CA GLY A 75 9.33 5.51 2.66
C GLY A 75 9.64 5.66 1.18
N GLU A 76 10.00 6.86 0.76
CA GLU A 76 10.59 7.10 -0.55
C GLU A 76 11.85 7.95 -0.41
N TYR A 77 12.97 7.34 -0.74
CA TYR A 77 14.26 8.01 -0.84
C TYR A 77 14.30 8.77 -2.16
N VAL A 78 14.52 10.09 -2.11
CA VAL A 78 14.60 10.94 -3.30
C VAL A 78 16.04 11.37 -3.51
N TYR A 79 16.57 11.02 -4.66
CA TYR A 79 17.96 11.25 -5.05
C TYR A 79 18.08 12.37 -6.07
N GLU A 80 19.24 13.01 -6.09
CA GLU A 80 19.61 13.88 -7.20
C GLU A 80 19.84 13.05 -8.47
N THR A 81 19.18 13.46 -9.56
CA THR A 81 19.41 12.90 -10.88
C THR A 81 20.85 13.14 -11.34
N GLY A 82 21.58 12.08 -11.67
CA GLY A 82 22.93 12.14 -12.24
C GLY A 82 24.08 12.10 -11.21
N ARG A 83 23.81 12.40 -9.93
CA ARG A 83 24.79 12.22 -8.84
C ARG A 83 24.45 11.09 -7.87
N GLY A 84 23.16 10.74 -7.75
CA GLY A 84 22.72 9.69 -6.82
C GLY A 84 22.85 10.08 -5.35
N GLU A 85 23.05 11.37 -5.05
CA GLU A 85 23.08 11.87 -3.67
C GLU A 85 21.66 11.92 -3.12
N LEU A 86 21.44 11.36 -1.93
CA LEU A 86 20.15 11.39 -1.25
C LEU A 86 19.82 12.83 -0.83
N MET A 87 18.72 13.38 -1.34
CA MET A 87 18.30 14.74 -1.04
C MET A 87 17.40 14.79 0.19
N TYR A 88 16.38 13.93 0.21
CA TYR A 88 15.46 13.76 1.33
C TYR A 88 14.77 12.41 1.24
N GLU A 89 14.24 11.95 2.36
CA GLU A 89 13.35 10.81 2.45
C GLU A 89 11.97 11.33 2.82
N PHE A 90 10.96 10.97 2.04
CA PHE A 90 9.58 11.23 2.37
C PHE A 90 8.99 9.98 3.01
N HIS A 91 8.30 10.14 4.14
CA HIS A 91 7.65 9.05 4.85
C HIS A 91 6.15 9.28 4.97
N PHE A 92 5.42 8.18 4.84
CA PHE A 92 4.01 8.08 5.10
C PHE A 92 3.74 6.83 5.95
N GLY A 93 2.98 6.97 7.04
CA GLY A 93 2.57 5.86 7.88
C GLY A 93 1.09 5.92 8.23
N ALA A 94 0.45 4.77 8.45
CA ALA A 94 -0.93 4.73 8.93
C ALA A 94 -1.23 3.45 9.70
N ASN A 95 -2.20 3.52 10.61
CA ASN A 95 -2.78 2.34 11.24
C ASN A 95 -3.96 1.85 10.41
N VAL A 96 -4.03 0.53 10.19
CA VAL A 96 -4.98 -0.11 9.29
C VAL A 96 -5.64 -1.28 10.02
N CYS A 97 -6.98 -1.33 10.02
CA CYS A 97 -7.74 -2.49 10.50
C CYS A 97 -8.67 -2.99 9.39
N ILE A 98 -8.66 -4.30 9.15
CA ILE A 98 -9.55 -4.95 8.19
C ILE A 98 -10.68 -5.59 8.96
N PHE A 99 -11.89 -5.03 8.85
CA PHE A 99 -13.06 -5.51 9.58
C PHE A 99 -14.25 -5.71 8.63
N SER A 100 -14.79 -6.94 8.63
CA SER A 100 -15.81 -7.38 7.66
C SER A 100 -15.29 -7.26 6.22
N ASP A 101 -15.83 -6.30 5.46
CA ASP A 101 -15.57 -6.00 4.05
C ASP A 101 -14.97 -4.60 3.89
N ARG A 102 -14.52 -3.99 4.99
CA ARG A 102 -14.05 -2.61 5.04
C ARG A 102 -12.64 -2.52 5.58
N VAL A 103 -11.89 -1.61 4.98
CA VAL A 103 -10.59 -1.15 5.47
C VAL A 103 -10.82 0.13 6.26
N PHE A 104 -10.37 0.13 7.51
CA PHE A 104 -10.40 1.30 8.39
C PHE A 104 -8.98 1.82 8.53
N VAL A 105 -8.78 3.10 8.20
CA VAL A 105 -7.49 3.78 8.28
C VAL A 105 -7.61 4.88 9.32
N TYR A 106 -6.64 4.98 10.21
CA TYR A 106 -6.62 6.01 11.25
C TYR A 106 -5.19 6.39 11.62
N GLU A 107 -5.06 7.57 12.25
CA GLU A 107 -3.78 8.15 12.67
C GLU A 107 -2.72 8.10 11.56
N PRO A 108 -3.01 8.65 10.36
CA PRO A 108 -1.99 8.82 9.36
C PRO A 108 -0.92 9.78 9.91
N GLU A 109 0.33 9.46 9.64
CA GLU A 109 1.46 10.30 9.95
C GLU A 109 2.39 10.39 8.76
N SER A 110 3.27 11.37 8.82
CA SER A 110 4.11 11.69 7.69
C SER A 110 5.20 12.67 8.07
N VAL A 111 6.36 12.50 7.46
CA VAL A 111 7.54 13.30 7.76
C VAL A 111 8.46 13.36 6.56
N VAL A 112 9.19 14.48 6.45
CA VAL A 112 10.30 14.61 5.50
C VAL A 112 11.59 14.63 6.32
N VAL A 113 12.50 13.70 6.01
CA VAL A 113 13.78 13.54 6.70
C VAL A 113 14.90 13.93 5.75
N TYR A 114 15.83 14.75 6.22
CA TYR A 114 17.03 15.11 5.50
C TYR A 114 18.23 14.33 6.07
N PRO A 115 19.11 13.73 5.25
CA PRO A 115 20.18 12.85 5.74
C PRO A 115 21.11 13.49 6.78
N ASN A 116 21.30 14.81 6.66
CA ASN A 116 22.22 15.59 7.48
C ASN A 116 21.47 16.53 8.46
N GLY A 117 20.14 16.39 8.57
CA GLY A 117 19.26 17.31 9.30
C GLY A 117 19.12 18.70 8.65
N GLN A 118 19.78 18.95 7.52
CA GLN A 118 19.70 20.20 6.76
C GLN A 118 19.17 19.91 5.35
N PRO A 119 18.23 20.72 4.84
CA PRO A 119 17.80 20.63 3.44
C PRO A 119 18.99 20.79 2.48
N ASP A 120 18.96 20.05 1.38
CA ASP A 120 19.88 20.28 0.27
C ASP A 120 19.79 21.76 -0.18
N PRO A 121 20.91 22.49 -0.34
CA PRO A 121 20.89 23.91 -0.69
C PRO A 121 20.09 24.23 -1.95
N ARG A 122 19.91 23.27 -2.87
CA ARG A 122 19.15 23.44 -4.11
C ARG A 122 17.64 23.33 -3.91
N LEU A 123 17.18 22.81 -2.78
CA LEU A 123 15.77 22.80 -2.41
C LEU A 123 15.39 24.20 -1.91
N ALA A 124 15.01 25.08 -2.83
CA ALA A 124 14.70 26.47 -2.49
C ALA A 124 13.47 26.61 -1.58
N SER A 125 12.48 25.72 -1.72
CA SER A 125 11.37 25.65 -0.78
C SER A 125 10.76 24.26 -0.76
N VAL A 126 10.34 23.85 0.42
CA VAL A 126 9.60 22.61 0.63
C VAL A 126 8.35 22.96 1.41
N THR A 127 7.19 22.77 0.77
CA THR A 127 5.90 22.96 1.43
C THR A 127 5.24 21.61 1.56
N TYR A 128 4.91 21.28 2.80
CA TYR A 128 4.36 20.00 3.16
C TYR A 128 2.89 20.12 3.54
N SER A 129 2.06 19.23 3.00
CA SER A 129 0.67 19.07 3.40
C SER A 129 0.39 17.60 3.66
N ALA A 130 0.22 17.23 4.93
CA ALA A 130 -0.41 15.97 5.26
C ALA A 130 -1.83 15.99 4.72
N ARG A 131 -2.16 15.03 3.86
CA ARG A 131 -3.54 14.82 3.43
C ARG A 131 -4.06 13.59 4.14
N ASP A 132 -4.52 13.81 5.36
CA ASP A 132 -5.19 12.80 6.20
C ASP A 132 -6.59 12.44 5.67
N VAL A 133 -6.84 12.71 4.39
CA VAL A 133 -8.12 12.50 3.73
C VAL A 133 -7.99 11.28 2.85
N ILE A 134 -8.67 10.23 3.28
CA ILE A 134 -8.93 9.03 2.51
C ILE A 134 -9.70 9.43 1.26
N ARG A 135 -9.12 9.24 0.08
CA ARG A 135 -9.79 9.51 -1.20
C ARG A 135 -10.02 8.21 -1.97
N PRO A 136 -11.14 8.08 -2.69
CA PRO A 136 -11.30 7.02 -3.67
C PRO A 136 -10.68 7.43 -5.02
N LEU A 137 -9.82 6.60 -5.61
CA LEU A 137 -9.15 6.90 -6.89
C LEU A 137 -10.01 6.39 -8.05
N ASP A 138 -10.68 5.27 -7.79
CA ASP A 138 -11.82 4.76 -8.51
C ASP A 138 -12.95 4.38 -7.53
N ALA A 139 -14.06 3.85 -8.02
CA ALA A 139 -15.22 3.52 -7.17
C ALA A 139 -14.94 2.42 -6.11
N ASN A 140 -13.81 1.72 -6.18
CA ASN A 140 -13.48 0.55 -5.34
C ASN A 140 -12.17 0.69 -4.57
N ASP A 141 -11.26 1.56 -5.00
CA ASP A 141 -9.92 1.71 -4.44
C ASP A 141 -9.82 2.94 -3.57
N VAL A 142 -9.30 2.73 -2.38
CA VAL A 142 -9.16 3.76 -1.36
C VAL A 142 -7.69 4.05 -1.15
N TYR A 143 -7.28 5.31 -1.24
CA TYR A 143 -5.90 5.71 -1.01
C TYR A 143 -5.81 6.77 0.09
N THR A 144 -4.71 6.70 0.81
CA THR A 144 -4.24 7.72 1.75
C THR A 144 -2.83 8.10 1.34
N PHE A 145 -2.49 9.37 1.41
CA PHE A 145 -1.19 9.83 0.95
C PHE A 145 -0.87 11.18 1.57
N SER A 146 0.40 11.51 1.58
CA SER A 146 0.89 12.83 1.90
C SER A 146 1.35 13.53 0.64
N ASP A 147 1.13 14.84 0.59
CA ASP A 147 1.43 15.69 -0.56
C ASP A 147 2.58 16.64 -0.19
N LEU A 148 3.67 16.52 -0.92
CA LEU A 148 4.85 17.34 -0.78
C LEU A 148 5.05 18.14 -2.07
N THR A 149 5.01 19.46 -1.96
CA THR A 149 5.40 20.36 -3.06
C THR A 149 6.82 20.82 -2.83
N VAL A 150 7.69 20.57 -3.80
CA VAL A 150 9.11 20.89 -3.74
C VAL A 150 9.46 21.85 -4.86
N ILE A 151 10.17 22.93 -4.55
CA ILE A 151 10.81 23.78 -5.55
C ILE A 151 12.30 23.49 -5.50
N PHE A 152 12.83 22.99 -6.61
CA PHE A 152 14.23 22.64 -6.79
C PHE A 152 14.89 23.62 -7.76
N CYS A 153 15.95 24.28 -7.31
CA CYS A 153 16.74 25.24 -8.07
C CYS A 153 18.16 24.67 -8.24
N PRO A 154 18.45 23.99 -9.36
CA PRO A 154 19.77 23.41 -9.61
C PRO A 154 20.87 24.47 -9.71
N ASP A 155 20.51 25.71 -10.08
CA ASP A 155 21.40 26.88 -10.10
C ASP A 155 20.79 28.02 -9.25
N LEU A 156 21.18 28.08 -7.98
CA LEU A 156 20.66 29.03 -6.99
C LEU A 156 20.72 30.52 -7.39
N PRO A 157 21.74 31.04 -8.10
CA PRO A 157 21.73 32.42 -8.58
C PRO A 157 20.73 32.69 -9.73
N GLN A 158 20.08 31.67 -10.30
CA GLN A 158 19.15 31.82 -11.42
C GLN A 158 17.72 31.39 -11.02
N PRO A 159 16.88 32.31 -10.51
CA PRO A 159 15.50 31.97 -10.09
C PRO A 159 14.64 31.35 -11.20
N SER A 160 14.89 31.67 -12.47
CA SER A 160 14.19 31.08 -13.62
C SER A 160 14.55 29.62 -13.89
N ALA A 161 15.62 29.10 -13.28
CA ALA A 161 16.03 27.70 -13.41
C ALA A 161 15.31 26.79 -12.40
N CYS A 162 14.54 27.36 -11.47
CA CYS A 162 13.79 26.61 -10.48
C CYS A 162 12.66 25.80 -11.14
N GLN A 163 12.52 24.56 -10.71
CA GLN A 163 11.54 23.60 -11.17
C GLN A 163 10.65 23.22 -10.01
N GLN A 164 9.34 23.14 -10.26
CA GLN A 164 8.39 22.76 -9.23
C GLN A 164 7.98 21.30 -9.43
N TYR A 165 7.96 20.56 -8.33
CA TYR A 165 7.60 19.16 -8.27
C TYR A 165 6.48 18.95 -7.27
N ARG A 166 5.59 18.01 -7.59
CA ARG A 166 4.62 17.43 -6.67
C ARG A 166 4.99 15.98 -6.44
N HIS A 167 5.12 15.63 -5.17
CA HIS A 167 5.44 14.30 -4.72
C HIS A 167 4.31 13.81 -3.81
N LEU A 168 3.64 12.75 -4.23
CA LEU A 168 2.64 12.06 -3.44
C LEU A 168 3.23 10.74 -2.96
N LEU A 169 3.16 10.46 -1.67
CA LEU A 169 3.59 9.20 -1.07
C LEU A 169 2.53 8.68 -0.12
N GLY A 170 2.17 7.40 -0.22
CA GLY A 170 1.04 6.87 0.53
C GLY A 170 0.82 5.38 0.41
N LEU A 171 -0.39 4.97 0.77
CA LEU A 171 -0.88 3.60 0.68
C LEU A 171 -2.15 3.56 -0.17
N GLN A 172 -2.20 2.60 -1.09
CA GLN A 172 -3.42 2.20 -1.79
C GLN A 172 -3.96 0.94 -1.14
N PHE A 173 -5.24 1.00 -0.75
CA PHE A 173 -5.98 -0.09 -0.15
C PHE A 173 -7.02 -0.61 -1.13
N THR A 174 -6.94 -1.92 -1.38
CA THR A 174 -7.93 -2.68 -2.16
C THR A 174 -8.62 -3.68 -1.23
N ARG A 175 -9.64 -4.40 -1.73
CA ARG A 175 -10.43 -5.38 -0.94
C ARG A 175 -9.63 -6.56 -0.36
N GLY A 176 -8.33 -6.68 -0.62
CA GLY A 176 -7.51 -7.73 -0.02
C GLY A 176 -6.01 -7.44 0.07
N TRP A 177 -5.57 -6.25 -0.38
CA TRP A 177 -4.16 -5.92 -0.46
C TRP A 177 -3.90 -4.44 -0.16
N VAL A 178 -2.74 -4.20 0.43
CA VAL A 178 -2.15 -2.89 0.63
C VAL A 178 -0.97 -2.76 -0.34
N TYR A 179 -0.90 -1.65 -1.05
CA TYR A 179 0.21 -1.34 -1.97
C TYR A 179 0.81 0.01 -1.61
N PRO A 180 2.15 0.17 -1.67
CA PRO A 180 2.74 1.49 -1.61
C PRO A 180 2.29 2.30 -2.84
N TYR A 181 1.95 3.55 -2.60
CA TYR A 181 1.59 4.52 -3.63
C TYR A 181 2.67 5.60 -3.67
N SER A 182 3.25 5.82 -4.84
CA SER A 182 4.18 6.91 -5.08
C SER A 182 3.88 7.56 -6.42
N GLN A 183 3.85 8.88 -6.44
CA GLN A 183 3.78 9.65 -7.66
C GLN A 183 4.66 10.89 -7.54
N PHE A 184 5.67 10.97 -8.40
CA PHE A 184 6.52 12.15 -8.55
C PHE A 184 6.24 12.81 -9.90
N ALA A 185 5.83 14.08 -9.90
CA ALA A 185 5.45 14.80 -11.12
C ALA A 185 6.04 16.21 -11.13
N ARG A 186 6.65 16.60 -12.25
CA ARG A 186 7.03 17.98 -12.50
C ARG A 186 5.79 18.81 -12.85
N LEU A 187 5.64 19.97 -12.22
CA LEU A 187 4.53 20.90 -12.42
C LEU A 187 4.88 22.06 -13.37
N SER A 188 6.14 22.50 -13.37
CA SER A 188 6.68 23.57 -14.25
C SER A 188 8.19 23.52 -14.35
#